data_AF-A0A563VRX1-F1
#
_entry.id   AF-A0A563VRX1-F1
#
_cell.length_a   1.000
_cell.length_b   1.000
_cell.length_c   1.000
_cell.angle_alpha   90.00
_cell.angle_beta   90.00
_cell.angle_gamma   90.00
#
_symmetry.space_group_name_H-M   'P 1'
#
loop_
_entity.id
_entity.type
_entity.pdbx_description
1 polymer ?
#
loop_
_entity_poly.entity_id
_entity_poly.type
_entity_poly.pdbx_seq_one_letter_code
_entity_poly.pdbx_strand_id
1 'polypeptide(L)'
;MLTLTAGIAVLLPTSLPTGGSLTLFAFIIAAILWSITNNLSTSWMTDEDWLNLGKSDAWAGKPKSLPENDFLAASMYDLGYSQGVIERSPIHHRR
;
A
#
# COMPACT_ATOMS: atom_id res chain seq x y z
N MET A 1 -27.97 -1.81 7.94
CA MET A 1 -27.40 -0.65 7.23
C MET A 1 -26.19 -0.18 8.01
N LEU A 2 -25.00 -0.57 7.56
CA LEU A 2 -23.72 -0.35 8.24
C LEU A 2 -23.11 0.96 7.69
N THR A 3 -23.20 2.07 8.41
CA THR A 3 -22.55 3.33 8.01
C THR A 3 -21.16 3.41 8.62
N LEU A 4 -20.17 3.25 7.75
CA LEU A 4 -18.75 3.45 7.97
C LEU A 4 -18.46 4.96 8.02
N THR A 5 -18.20 5.52 9.19
CA THR A 5 -17.59 6.85 9.33
C THR A 5 -16.37 6.74 10.21
N ALA A 6 -15.24 6.59 9.51
CA ALA A 6 -13.87 6.92 9.90
C ALA A 6 -13.64 7.25 11.39
N GLY A 7 -13.12 6.26 12.10
CA GLY A 7 -12.35 6.51 13.31
C GLY A 7 -10.99 7.07 12.94
N ILE A 8 -10.81 8.39 13.08
CA ILE A 8 -9.55 9.02 13.49
C ILE A 8 -9.96 10.18 14.39
N ALA A 9 -10.08 9.92 15.69
CA ALA A 9 -10.12 10.99 16.68
C ALA A 9 -8.77 11.71 16.59
N VAL A 10 -8.77 12.91 16.00
CA VAL A 10 -7.66 13.86 16.08
C VAL A 10 -7.51 14.24 17.56
N LEU A 11 -6.72 13.44 18.29
CA LEU A 11 -6.20 13.81 19.60
C LEU A 11 -5.10 14.84 19.36
N LEU A 12 -5.51 16.09 19.10
CA LEU A 12 -4.65 17.25 19.21
C LEU A 12 -4.38 17.47 20.70
N PRO A 13 -3.16 17.27 21.23
CA PRO A 13 -2.89 17.56 22.62
C PRO A 13 -2.87 19.09 22.81
N THR A 14 -3.94 19.65 23.35
CA THR A 14 -4.09 21.07 23.71
C THR A 14 -3.42 21.41 25.05
N SER A 15 -2.24 20.88 25.32
CA SER A 15 -1.47 21.24 26.52
C SER A 15 -0.06 21.69 26.17
N LEU A 16 0.16 22.99 26.35
CA LEU A 16 1.46 23.63 26.27
C LEU A 16 2.29 23.23 27.51
N PRO A 17 3.46 22.59 27.38
CA PRO A 17 4.17 22.10 28.55
C PRO A 17 5.23 23.05 29.09
N THR A 18 5.17 23.30 30.39
CA THR A 18 6.20 23.97 31.19
C THR A 18 7.46 23.10 31.26
N GLY A 19 8.56 23.55 30.63
CA GLY A 19 9.95 23.14 30.88
C GLY A 19 10.37 21.71 30.53
N GLY A 20 9.81 20.70 31.20
CA GLY A 20 10.28 19.30 31.13
C GLY A 20 9.56 18.43 30.10
N SER A 21 8.40 18.86 29.62
CA SER A 21 7.54 18.06 28.73
C SER A 21 7.70 18.41 27.24
N LEU A 22 8.34 19.53 26.89
CA LEU A 22 8.66 19.87 25.48
C LEU A 22 9.51 18.81 24.77
N THR A 23 10.44 18.17 25.48
CA THR A 23 11.30 17.11 24.91
C THR A 23 10.48 15.87 24.56
N LEU A 24 9.61 15.41 25.47
CA LEU A 24 8.71 14.29 25.24
C LEU A 24 7.77 14.57 24.06
N PHE A 25 7.17 15.76 24.03
CA PHE A 25 6.31 16.20 22.94
C PHE A 25 7.04 16.22 21.59
N ALA A 26 8.26 16.76 21.55
CA ALA A 26 9.08 16.76 20.34
C ALA A 26 9.40 15.32 19.87
N PHE A 27 9.73 14.42 20.79
CA PHE A 27 9.96 13.00 20.48
C PHE A 27 8.70 12.31 19.93
N ILE A 28 7.53 12.57 20.51
CA ILE A 28 6.25 12.02 20.05
C ILE A 28 5.93 12.51 18.64
N ILE A 29 6.08 13.82 18.38
CA ILE A 29 5.86 14.39 17.04
C ILE A 29 6.85 13.80 16.02
N ALA A 30 8.12 13.64 16.40
CA ALA A 30 9.12 13.02 15.53
C ALA A 30 8.77 11.55 15.20
N ALA A 31 8.30 10.77 16.18
CA ALA A 31 7.91 9.38 15.98
C ALA A 31 6.66 9.26 15.08
N ILE A 32 5.67 10.14 15.27
CA ILE A 32 4.48 10.20 14.43
C ILE A 32 4.86 10.58 13.00
N LEU A 33 5.68 11.62 12.82
CA LEU A 33 6.13 12.06 11.51
C LEU A 33 6.93 10.97 10.80
N TRP A 34 7.85 10.31 11.50
CA TRP A 34 8.59 9.16 10.99
C TRP A 34 7.65 8.03 10.54
N SER A 35 6.64 7.69 11.35
CA SER A 35 5.64 6.68 10.98
C SER A 35 4.88 7.08 9.71
N ILE A 36 4.39 8.32 9.60
CA ILE A 36 3.67 8.80 8.42
C ILE A 36 4.56 8.76 7.18
N THR A 37 5.81 9.24 7.26
CA THR A 37 6.74 9.23 6.13
C THR A 37 7.07 7.81 5.68
N ASN A 38 7.24 6.85 6.59
CA ASN A 38 7.46 5.45 6.21
C ASN A 38 6.22 4.86 5.53
N ASN A 39 5.02 5.09 6.07
CA ASN A 39 3.78 4.64 5.43
C ASN A 39 3.57 5.26 4.04
N LEU A 40 3.92 6.54 3.86
CA LEU A 40 3.89 7.21 2.56
C LEU A 40 5.00 6.70 1.63
N SER A 41 6.14 6.26 2.18
CA SER A 41 7.24 5.67 1.41
C SER A 41 6.95 4.24 0.97
N THR A 42 6.10 3.50 1.70
CA THR A 42 5.54 2.22 1.21
C THR A 42 4.63 2.41 0.00
N SER A 43 4.10 3.62 -0.22
CA SER A 43 3.26 4.00 -1.37
C SER A 43 4.06 4.48 -2.59
N TRP A 44 5.33 4.08 -2.75
CA TRP A 44 6.14 4.47 -3.93
C TRP A 44 5.66 3.85 -5.25
N MET A 45 4.83 2.80 -5.20
CA MET A 45 4.14 2.25 -6.36
C MET A 45 2.64 2.48 -6.19
N THR A 46 2.02 3.03 -7.23
CA THR A 46 0.57 3.15 -7.31
C THR A 46 -0.08 1.79 -7.57
N ASP A 47 -1.38 1.67 -7.33
CA ASP A 47 -2.17 0.47 -7.64
C ASP A 47 -1.98 0.03 -9.11
N GLU A 48 -1.90 1.00 -10.02
CA GLU A 48 -1.68 0.77 -11.45
C GLU A 48 -0.26 0.27 -11.75
N ASP A 49 0.75 0.73 -11.02
CA ASP A 49 2.13 0.24 -11.16
C ASP A 49 2.23 -1.23 -10.75
N TRP A 50 1.52 -1.63 -9.68
CA TRP A 50 1.46 -3.03 -9.25
C TRP A 50 0.75 -3.92 -10.27
N LEU A 51 -0.34 -3.44 -10.86
CA LEU A 51 -1.06 -4.13 -11.92
C LEU A 51 -0.17 -4.34 -13.15
N ASN A 52 0.49 -3.28 -13.61
CA ASN A 52 1.39 -3.34 -14.77
C ASN A 52 2.61 -4.25 -14.52
N LEU A 53 3.16 -4.24 -13.31
CA LEU A 53 4.23 -5.13 -12.91
C LEU A 53 3.80 -6.59 -12.99
N GLY A 54 2.64 -6.94 -12.41
CA GLY A 54 2.09 -8.30 -12.46
C GLY A 54 1.89 -8.77 -13.91
N LYS A 55 1.32 -7.91 -14.76
CA LYS A 55 1.10 -8.21 -16.18
C LYS A 55 2.42 -8.46 -16.93
N SER A 56 3.42 -7.61 -16.68
CA SER A 56 4.77 -7.74 -17.24
C SER A 56 5.44 -9.06 -16.83
N ASP A 57 5.36 -9.42 -15.55
CA ASP A 57 5.95 -10.66 -15.04
C ASP A 57 5.30 -11.92 -15.62
N ALA A 58 3.98 -11.90 -15.80
CA ALA A 58 3.26 -12.96 -16.50
C ALA A 58 3.68 -13.09 -17.97
N TRP A 59 3.88 -11.96 -18.67
CA TRP A 59 4.40 -11.94 -20.03
C TRP A 59 5.83 -12.48 -20.11
N ALA A 60 6.68 -12.14 -19.15
CA ALA A 60 8.03 -12.68 -19.02
C ALA A 60 8.05 -14.15 -18.60
N GLY A 61 6.95 -14.69 -18.07
CA GLY A 61 6.84 -16.06 -17.55
C GLY A 61 7.56 -16.26 -16.23
N LYS A 62 7.73 -15.19 -15.45
CA LYS A 62 8.31 -15.24 -14.12
C LYS A 62 7.32 -15.89 -13.15
N PRO A 63 7.80 -16.63 -12.13
CA PRO A 63 6.93 -17.10 -11.06
C PRO A 63 6.33 -15.92 -10.27
N LYS A 64 5.12 -16.11 -9.74
CA LYS A 64 4.37 -15.08 -9.01
C LYS A 64 5.13 -14.66 -7.75
N SER A 65 5.48 -13.38 -7.63
CA SER A 65 6.16 -12.80 -6.46
C SER A 65 5.25 -11.76 -5.82
N LEU A 66 4.37 -12.19 -4.92
CA LEU A 66 3.45 -11.26 -4.26
C LEU A 66 4.21 -10.42 -3.22
N PRO A 67 3.93 -9.12 -3.12
CA PRO A 67 4.38 -8.31 -1.99
C PRO A 67 3.72 -8.81 -0.69
N GLU A 68 4.52 -9.16 0.32
CA GLU A 68 4.04 -9.80 1.56
C GLU A 68 3.40 -8.82 2.56
N ASN A 69 3.80 -7.55 2.50
CA ASN A 69 3.44 -6.54 3.52
C ASN A 69 2.30 -5.59 3.10
N ASP A 70 1.77 -5.74 1.89
CA ASP A 70 0.71 -4.87 1.37
C ASP A 70 -0.35 -5.69 0.64
N PHE A 71 -1.50 -5.84 1.30
CA PHE A 71 -2.64 -6.59 0.79
C PHE A 71 -3.24 -6.00 -0.49
N LEU A 72 -3.22 -4.66 -0.64
CA LEU A 72 -3.74 -4.00 -1.84
C LEU A 72 -2.78 -4.20 -3.00
N ALA A 73 -1.49 -3.98 -2.78
CA ALA A 73 -0.44 -4.26 -3.77
C ALA A 73 -0.47 -5.72 -4.22
N ALA A 74 -0.64 -6.68 -3.29
CA ALA A 74 -0.72 -8.10 -3.60
C ALA A 74 -1.93 -8.44 -4.48
N SER A 75 -3.09 -7.84 -4.19
CA SER A 75 -4.31 -8.00 -4.97
C SER A 75 -4.17 -7.40 -6.37
N MET A 76 -3.61 -6.20 -6.49
CA MET A 76 -3.39 -5.52 -7.78
C MET A 76 -2.37 -6.27 -8.65
N TYR A 77 -1.26 -6.72 -8.06
CA TYR A 77 -0.26 -7.54 -8.75
C TYR A 77 -0.86 -8.86 -9.24
N ASP A 78 -1.65 -9.56 -8.42
CA ASP A 78 -2.29 -10.81 -8.81
C ASP A 78 -3.28 -10.63 -9.98
N LEU A 79 -4.08 -9.57 -9.91
CA LEU A 79 -4.99 -9.21 -10.99
C LEU A 79 -4.24 -9.00 -12.31
N GLY A 80 -3.18 -8.18 -12.29
CA GLY A 80 -2.35 -7.92 -13.46
C GLY A 80 -1.67 -9.18 -14.01
N TYR A 81 -1.11 -10.01 -13.12
CA TYR A 81 -0.47 -11.28 -13.49
C TYR A 81 -1.46 -12.24 -14.16
N SER A 82 -2.66 -12.37 -13.59
CA SER A 82 -3.73 -13.20 -14.17
C SER A 82 -4.14 -12.71 -15.57
N GLN A 83 -4.28 -11.41 -15.77
CA GLN A 83 -4.54 -10.83 -17.09
C GLN A 83 -3.43 -11.14 -18.09
N GLY A 84 -2.16 -10.96 -17.67
CA GLY A 84 -1.00 -11.25 -18.51
C GLY A 84 -0.90 -12.72 -18.92
N VAL A 85 -1.26 -13.65 -18.02
CA VAL A 85 -1.33 -15.09 -18.35
C VAL A 85 -2.41 -15.38 -19.39
N ILE A 86 -3.60 -14.78 -19.24
CA ILE A 86 -4.72 -14.98 -20.17
C ILE A 86 -4.37 -14.44 -21.57
N GLU A 87 -3.83 -13.22 -21.65
CA GLU A 87 -3.45 -12.61 -22.93
C GLU A 87 -2.27 -13.31 -23.62
N ARG A 88 -1.29 -13.79 -22.84
CA ARG A 88 -0.18 -14.57 -23.38
C ARG A 88 -0.63 -15.95 -23.85
N SER A 89 -1.62 -16.53 -23.18
CA SER A 89 -2.18 -17.81 -23.58
C SER A 89 -2.72 -17.64 -25.00
N PRO A 90 -2.21 -18.39 -26.00
CA PRO A 90 -2.76 -18.34 -27.34
C PRO A 90 -4.23 -18.67 -27.19
N ILE A 91 -5.09 -17.70 -27.44
CA ILE A 91 -6.54 -17.88 -27.39
C ILE A 91 -6.79 -19.08 -28.30
N HIS A 92 -7.09 -20.23 -27.69
CA HIS A 92 -7.46 -21.41 -28.43
C HIS A 92 -8.84 -21.08 -28.97
N HIS A 93 -8.88 -20.48 -30.16
CA HIS A 93 -10.09 -20.32 -30.96
C HIS A 93 -10.56 -21.74 -31.31
N ARG A 94 -11.26 -22.39 -30.38
CA ARG A 94 -12.01 -23.60 -30.63
C ARG A 94 -13.18 -23.18 -31.54
N ARG A 95 -13.01 -23.43 -32.84
CA ARG A 95 -14.10 -23.41 -33.83
C ARG A 95 -15.18 -24.41 -33.44
#